data_AF-A0A1G7LBW4-F1
#
_entry.id   AF-A0A1G7LBW4-F1
#
_cell.length_a   1.000
_cell.length_b   1.000
_cell.length_c   1.000
_cell.angle_alpha   90.00
_cell.angle_beta   90.00
_cell.angle_gamma   90.00
#
_symmetry.space_group_name_H-M   'P 1'
#
loop_
_entity.id
_entity.type
_entity.pdbx_description
1 polymer ?
#
loop_
_entity_poly.entity_id
_entity_poly.type
_entity_poly.pdbx_seq_one_letter_code
_entity_poly.pdbx_strand_id
1 'polypeptide(L)'
;MTLENGIHRCVHCESAGEGTYSYCENCGSINCDSHTKTERLEGEPICTGCAVTERFMLSRKYFYDQENLEQFRTEYEEMPVHEKLMENTPLTAGMILGVLGVLVFVLSSAGFI
;
A
#
# COMPACT_ATOMS: atom_id res chain seq x y z
N MET A 1 17.84 36.47 10.32
CA MET A 1 17.61 35.16 10.97
C MET A 1 16.51 34.46 10.20
N THR A 2 16.85 33.44 9.42
CA THR A 2 15.85 32.55 8.83
C THR A 2 15.50 31.51 9.88
N LEU A 3 14.27 31.53 10.40
CA LEU A 3 13.79 30.49 11.31
C LEU A 3 13.62 29.22 10.48
N GLU A 4 14.54 28.26 10.60
CA GLU A 4 14.40 26.97 9.91
C GLU A 4 13.18 26.23 10.48
N ASN A 5 12.23 25.93 9.60
CA ASN A 5 11.00 25.26 9.97
C ASN A 5 11.25 23.74 10.05
N GLY A 6 11.56 23.26 11.26
CA GLY A 6 11.91 21.85 11.54
C GLY A 6 10.83 20.82 11.18
N ILE A 7 9.62 21.26 10.80
CA ILE A 7 8.50 20.40 10.38
C ILE A 7 8.74 19.80 8.98
N HIS A 8 9.60 20.40 8.14
CA HIS A 8 9.87 19.91 6.78
C HIS A 8 11.12 19.02 6.66
N ARG A 9 11.60 18.44 7.77
CA ARG A 9 12.79 17.59 7.75
C ARG A 9 12.43 16.14 8.00
N CYS A 10 12.29 15.38 6.91
CA CYS A 10 12.15 13.92 6.99
C CYS A 10 13.42 13.30 7.57
N VAL A 11 13.28 12.42 8.56
CA VAL A 11 14.41 11.75 9.22
C VAL A 11 15.13 10.73 8.34
N HIS A 12 14.50 10.31 7.25
CA HIS A 12 15.03 9.35 6.28
C HIS A 12 15.68 10.02 5.06
N CYS A 13 15.55 11.33 4.91
CA CYS A 13 16.18 12.08 3.82
C CYS A 13 17.44 12.80 4.29
N GLU A 14 18.45 12.86 3.42
CA GLU A 14 19.65 13.67 3.67
C GLU A 14 19.35 15.18 3.51
N SER A 15 18.35 15.55 2.71
CA SER A 15 17.90 16.92 2.47
C SER A 15 16.40 17.09 2.70
N ALA A 16 16.00 18.31 3.06
CA ALA A 16 14.58 18.68 3.04
C ALA A 16 14.09 18.69 1.59
N GLY A 17 12.95 18.05 1.34
CA GLY A 17 12.31 18.00 0.03
C GLY A 17 11.10 18.93 -0.05
N GLU A 18 10.57 19.12 -1.25
CA GLU A 18 9.21 19.62 -1.43
C GLU A 18 8.24 18.44 -1.39
N GLY A 19 7.05 18.61 -0.82
CA GLY A 19 6.03 17.55 -0.74
C GLY A 19 5.15 17.65 0.50
N THR A 20 4.20 16.71 0.63
CA THR A 20 3.45 16.58 1.87
C THR A 20 4.25 15.81 2.91
N TYR A 21 4.00 16.16 4.17
CA TYR A 21 4.68 15.58 5.31
C TYR A 21 3.63 15.02 6.25
N SER A 22 3.91 13.83 6.77
CA SER A 22 3.03 13.12 7.71
C SER A 22 3.78 12.79 8.98
N TYR A 23 3.06 12.83 10.08
CA TYR A 23 3.55 12.39 11.39
C TYR A 23 3.38 10.87 11.51
N CYS A 24 4.41 10.19 12.01
CA CYS A 24 4.36 8.78 12.34
C CYS A 24 4.14 8.65 13.86
N GLU A 25 2.97 8.13 14.26
CA GLU A 25 2.62 8.01 15.68
C GLU A 25 3.52 7.02 16.44
N ASN A 26 4.03 6.00 15.74
CA ASN A 26 4.85 4.95 16.33
C ASN A 26 6.21 5.45 16.87
N CYS A 27 6.87 6.36 16.14
CA CYS A 27 8.20 6.88 16.55
C CYS A 27 8.27 8.40 16.71
N GLY A 28 7.18 9.11 16.46
CA GLY A 28 7.10 10.56 16.57
C GLY A 28 7.83 11.35 15.47
N SER A 29 8.26 10.70 14.39
CA SER A 29 8.98 11.36 13.30
C SER A 29 8.04 11.99 12.28
N ILE A 30 8.50 13.06 11.63
CA ILE A 30 7.83 13.66 10.48
C ILE A 30 8.50 13.14 9.21
N ASN A 31 7.71 12.69 8.22
CA ASN A 31 8.21 11.99 7.04
C ASN A 31 7.56 12.50 5.76
N CYS A 32 8.35 12.58 4.69
CA CYS A 32 7.84 12.91 3.36
C CYS A 32 7.04 11.74 2.77
N ASP A 33 6.23 12.01 1.74
CA ASP A 33 5.39 11.00 1.08
C ASP A 33 6.13 9.75 0.60
N SER A 34 7.41 9.89 0.21
CA SER A 34 8.23 8.76 -0.20
C SER A 34 8.51 7.79 0.94
N HIS A 35 8.68 8.33 2.15
CA HIS A 35 9.01 7.61 3.37
C HIS A 35 7.82 7.41 4.32
N THR A 36 6.63 7.83 3.91
CA THR A 36 5.36 7.50 4.57
C THR A 36 4.61 6.46 3.74
N LYS A 37 3.97 5.52 4.41
CA LYS A 37 3.03 4.56 3.84
C LYS A 37 1.76 4.58 4.68
N THR A 38 0.71 3.98 4.15
CA THR A 38 -0.55 3.81 4.87
C THR A 38 -0.54 2.44 5.52
N GLU A 39 -0.73 2.41 6.83
CA GLU A 39 -0.94 1.20 7.60
C GLU A 39 -2.26 0.54 7.14
N ARG A 40 -2.27 -0.79 7.02
CA ARG A 40 -3.36 -1.51 6.35
C ARG A 40 -4.59 -1.65 7.24
N LEU A 41 -4.46 -1.87 8.53
CA LEU A 41 -5.58 -2.18 9.42
C LEU A 41 -6.41 -0.92 9.76
N GLU A 42 -5.75 0.17 10.14
CA GLU A 42 -6.33 1.41 10.66
C GLU A 42 -6.32 2.53 9.63
N GLY A 43 -5.52 2.42 8.57
CA GLY A 43 -5.45 3.41 7.49
C GLY A 43 -4.61 4.65 7.84
N GLU A 44 -3.83 4.58 8.90
CA GLU A 44 -3.05 5.69 9.42
C GLU A 44 -1.65 5.77 8.79
N PRO A 45 -1.01 6.95 8.78
CA PRO A 45 0.33 7.08 8.24
C PRO A 45 1.38 6.40 9.14
N ILE A 46 2.28 5.68 8.49
CA ILE A 46 3.44 5.03 9.13
C ILE A 46 4.70 5.27 8.31
N CYS A 47 5.83 5.55 8.99
CA CYS A 47 7.09 5.71 8.29
C CYS A 47 7.68 4.37 7.84
N THR A 48 8.44 4.39 6.74
CA THR A 48 9.07 3.19 6.18
C THR A 48 10.09 2.56 7.11
N GLY A 49 10.63 3.31 8.09
CA GLY A 49 11.53 2.78 9.11
C GLY A 49 10.83 2.00 10.24
N CYS A 50 9.56 2.30 10.52
CA CYS A 50 8.76 1.61 11.54
C CYS A 50 7.94 0.46 10.95
N ALA A 51 7.53 0.57 9.69
CA ALA A 51 6.55 -0.36 9.13
C ALA A 51 7.06 -1.80 9.08
N VAL A 52 6.29 -2.69 9.72
CA VAL A 52 6.37 -4.14 9.48
C VAL A 52 5.65 -4.44 8.17
N THR A 53 6.18 -5.35 7.35
CA THR A 53 5.62 -5.61 6.02
C THR A 53 5.50 -7.08 5.71
N GLU A 54 4.42 -7.43 5.01
CA GLU A 54 4.20 -8.74 4.41
C GLU A 54 3.48 -8.58 3.06
N ARG A 55 3.51 -9.62 2.22
CA ARG A 55 2.87 -9.62 0.91
C ARG A 55 1.55 -10.39 0.95
N PHE A 56 0.48 -9.72 0.56
CA PHE A 56 -0.86 -10.29 0.38
C PHE A 56 -1.32 -10.06 -1.06
N MET A 57 -1.76 -11.11 -1.75
CA MET A 57 -2.12 -11.06 -3.17
C MET A 57 -1.05 -10.36 -4.05
N LEU A 58 0.23 -10.68 -3.84
CA LEU A 58 1.40 -10.04 -4.49
C LEU A 58 1.62 -8.54 -4.19
N SER A 59 0.76 -7.91 -3.37
CA SER A 59 0.89 -6.52 -2.94
C SER A 59 1.55 -6.46 -1.55
N ARG A 60 2.52 -5.54 -1.38
CA ARG A 60 3.13 -5.30 -0.06
C ARG A 60 2.18 -4.47 0.78
N LYS A 61 1.89 -4.93 2.00
CA LYS A 61 1.13 -4.21 3.02
C LYS A 61 2.06 -3.77 4.14
N TYR A 62 1.65 -2.72 4.85
CA TYR A 62 2.42 -2.06 5.90
C TYR A 62 1.60 -2.09 7.17
N PHE A 63 2.22 -2.41 8.30
CA PHE A 63 1.60 -2.59 9.60
C PHE A 63 2.40 -1.83 10.67
N TYR A 64 1.73 -1.38 11.73
CA TYR A 64 2.38 -0.71 12.86
C TYR A 64 3.39 -1.59 13.55
N ASP A 65 2.99 -2.83 13.83
CA ASP A 65 3.82 -3.81 14.49
C ASP A 65 3.44 -5.23 14.06
N GLN A 66 4.01 -6.20 14.76
CA GLN A 66 3.78 -7.62 14.50
C GLN A 66 2.37 -8.06 14.90
N GLU A 67 1.75 -7.42 15.91
CA GLU A 67 0.40 -7.74 16.38
C GLU A 67 -0.64 -7.32 15.34
N ASN A 68 -0.54 -6.11 14.77
CA ASN A 68 -1.40 -5.68 13.67
C ASN A 68 -1.28 -6.60 12.44
N LEU A 69 -0.06 -7.06 12.11
CA LEU A 69 0.16 -7.99 11.01
C LEU A 69 -0.51 -9.34 11.29
N GLU A 70 -0.38 -9.89 12.49
CA GLU A 70 -0.96 -11.18 12.87
C GLU A 70 -2.49 -11.11 12.93
N GLN A 71 -3.04 -10.00 13.42
CA GLN A 71 -4.48 -9.73 13.35
C GLN A 71 -4.96 -9.74 11.89
N PHE A 72 -4.33 -8.93 11.04
CA PHE A 72 -4.72 -8.87 9.63
C PHE A 72 -4.54 -10.22 8.93
N ARG A 73 -3.54 -11.02 9.30
CA ARG A 73 -3.36 -12.37 8.74
C ARG A 73 -4.55 -13.27 9.06
N THR A 74 -5.03 -13.24 10.30
CA THR A 74 -6.19 -14.02 10.73
C THR A 74 -7.43 -13.59 9.96
N GLU A 75 -7.70 -12.29 9.90
CA GLU A 75 -8.81 -11.73 9.11
C GLU A 75 -8.67 -12.12 7.62
N TYR A 76 -7.47 -11.99 7.06
CA TYR A 76 -7.19 -12.35 5.67
C TYR A 76 -7.46 -13.83 5.42
N GLU A 77 -7.12 -14.74 6.32
CA GLU A 77 -7.40 -16.17 6.12
C GLU A 77 -8.91 -16.46 6.01
N GLU A 78 -9.72 -15.76 6.80
CA GLU A 78 -11.18 -15.86 6.83
C GLU A 78 -11.87 -15.14 5.66
N MET A 79 -11.20 -14.19 5.01
CA MET A 79 -11.78 -13.42 3.91
C MET A 79 -12.20 -14.30 2.71
N PRO A 80 -13.37 -13.99 2.10
CA PRO A 80 -13.76 -14.51 0.80
C PRO A 80 -12.70 -14.25 -0.28
N VAL A 81 -12.65 -15.13 -1.28
CA VAL A 81 -11.67 -15.04 -2.38
C VAL A 81 -11.73 -13.69 -3.11
N HIS A 82 -12.92 -13.13 -3.33
CA HIS A 82 -13.06 -11.86 -4.04
C HIS A 82 -12.45 -10.68 -3.26
N GLU A 83 -12.58 -10.66 -1.92
CA GLU A 83 -11.95 -9.65 -1.07
C GLU A 83 -10.43 -9.81 -1.07
N LYS A 84 -9.93 -11.05 -0.98
CA LYS A 84 -8.48 -11.35 -1.10
C LYS A 84 -7.88 -10.83 -2.40
N LEU A 85 -8.61 -10.94 -3.51
CA LEU A 85 -8.17 -10.40 -4.80
C LEU A 85 -8.09 -8.86 -4.76
N MET A 86 -9.06 -8.21 -4.12
CA MET A 86 -9.11 -6.75 -4.04
C MET A 86 -7.95 -6.14 -3.23
N GLU A 87 -7.22 -6.92 -2.43
CA GLU A 87 -5.99 -6.46 -1.78
C GLU A 87 -4.90 -6.01 -2.76
N ASN A 88 -4.98 -6.43 -4.03
CA ASN A 88 -4.12 -5.93 -5.10
C ASN A 88 -4.96 -5.41 -6.27
N THR A 89 -5.45 -4.17 -6.14
CA THR A 89 -6.31 -3.53 -7.16
C THR A 89 -5.69 -3.54 -8.57
N PRO A 90 -4.40 -3.19 -8.78
CA PRO A 90 -3.80 -3.24 -10.11
C PRO A 90 -3.78 -4.64 -10.71
N LEU A 91 -3.41 -5.66 -9.92
CA LEU A 91 -3.39 -7.05 -10.38
C LEU A 91 -4.80 -7.53 -10.70
N THR A 92 -5.77 -7.22 -9.86
CA THR A 92 -7.18 -7.60 -10.06
C THR A 92 -7.76 -6.95 -11.31
N ALA A 93 -7.48 -5.66 -11.53
CA ALA A 93 -7.86 -4.98 -12.77
C ALA A 93 -7.20 -5.64 -13.99
N GLY A 94 -5.90 -5.98 -13.91
CA GLY A 94 -5.18 -6.68 -14.96
C GLY A 94 -5.77 -8.07 -15.28
N MET A 95 -6.16 -8.83 -14.26
CA MET A 95 -6.81 -10.14 -14.42
C MET A 95 -8.16 -10.01 -15.13
N ILE A 96 -8.98 -9.03 -14.75
CA ILE A 96 -10.28 -8.77 -15.39
C ILE A 96 -10.09 -8.41 -16.86
N LEU A 97 -9.18 -7.48 -17.16
CA LEU A 97 -8.87 -7.09 -18.55
C LEU A 97 -8.32 -8.27 -19.36
N GLY A 98 -7.49 -9.12 -18.76
CA GLY A 98 -6.96 -10.32 -19.39
C GLY A 98 -8.05 -11.32 -19.77
N VAL A 99 -8.99 -11.61 -18.86
CA VAL A 99 -10.13 -12.50 -19.12
C VAL A 99 -11.01 -11.93 -20.24
N LEU A 100 -11.33 -10.63 -20.20
CA LEU A 100 -12.09 -9.97 -21.25
C LEU A 100 -11.37 -10.03 -22.60
N GLY A 101 -10.06 -9.81 -22.62
CA GLY A 101 -9.23 -9.92 -23.83
C GLY A 101 -9.24 -11.33 -24.42
N VAL A 102 -9.13 -12.36 -23.58
CA VAL A 102 -9.24 -13.76 -24.00
C VAL A 102 -10.63 -14.06 -24.57
N LEU A 103 -11.69 -13.59 -23.92
CA LEU A 103 -13.06 -13.77 -24.41
C LEU A 103 -13.26 -13.12 -25.78
N VAL A 104 -12.82 -11.87 -25.95
CA VAL A 104 -12.87 -11.18 -27.25
C VAL A 104 -12.10 -11.95 -28.31
N PHE A 105 -10.87 -12.40 -27.99
CA PHE A 105 -10.06 -13.20 -28.92
C PHE A 105 -10.76 -14.50 -29.36
N VAL A 106 -11.35 -15.23 -28.41
CA VAL A 106 -12.09 -16.46 -28.69
C VAL A 106 -13.31 -16.18 -29.57
N LEU A 107 -14.10 -15.16 -29.22
CA LEU A 107 -15.30 -14.79 -29.98
C LEU A 107 -14.96 -14.37 -31.42
N SER A 108 -13.88 -13.60 -31.60
CA SER A 108 -13.40 -13.24 -32.94
C SER A 108 -12.86 -14.44 -33.71
N SER A 109 -12.13 -15.35 -33.07
CA SER A 109 -11.63 -16.56 -33.71
C SER A 109 -12.73 -17.52 -34.17
N ALA A 110 -13.88 -17.50 -33.49
CA ALA A 110 -15.06 -18.30 -33.82
C ALA A 110 -16.07 -17.58 -34.73
N GLY A 111 -15.79 -16.33 -35.14
CA GLY A 111 -16.61 -15.56 -36.07
C GLY A 111 -17.89 -14.95 -35.46
N PHE A 112 -17.96 -14.83 -34.13
CA PHE A 112 -19.08 -14.15 -33.46
C PHE A 112 -18.94 -12.62 -33.46
N ILE A 113 -17.71 -12.11 -33.58
CA ILE A 113 -17.35 -10.68 -33.62
C ILE A 113 -16.31 -10.46 -34.71
#